data_AF-A0A537RTJ3-F1
#
_entry.id   AF-A0A537RTJ3-F1
#
_cell.length_a   1.000
_cell.length_b   1.000
_cell.length_c   1.000
_cell.angle_alpha   90.00
_cell.angle_beta   90.00
_cell.angle_gamma   90.00
#
_symmetry.space_group_name_H-M   'P 1'
#
loop_
_entity.id
_entity.type
_entity.pdbx_description
1 polymer ?
#
loop_
_entity_poly.entity_id
_entity_poly.type
_entity_poly.pdbx_seq_one_letter_code
_entity_poly.pdbx_strand_id
1 'polypeptide(L)'
;MSVANNRLYDLPRIATVGRLAALASLPNLMLVGCVVVVVWLVFVPLSALLYNAFTEDTGFGPGALSLDNFIEAYSSWHIPGLLWNSVVFALGTALATFVMGALVAWVVERTDAPGASLFHVMSLLSFAVPGLLMAMAWIFVFSPNIGWGNAA
;
A
#
# COMPACT_ATOMS: atom_id res chain seq x y z
N MET A 1 18.70 -7.91 -72.60
CA MET A 1 19.14 -8.85 -71.55
C MET A 1 19.60 -8.04 -70.34
N SER A 2 19.36 -8.57 -69.13
CA SER A 2 19.60 -7.97 -67.80
C SER A 2 18.52 -6.95 -67.39
N VAL A 3 17.39 -7.30 -66.77
CA VAL A 3 17.13 -8.18 -65.61
C VAL A 3 18.07 -7.89 -64.45
N ALA A 4 17.46 -7.58 -63.31
CA ALA A 4 18.00 -7.45 -61.96
C ALA A 4 18.68 -6.12 -61.60
N ASN A 5 17.89 -5.13 -61.17
CA ASN A 5 18.24 -4.38 -59.95
C ASN A 5 17.04 -3.63 -59.36
N ASN A 6 16.06 -4.36 -58.83
CA ASN A 6 14.91 -3.74 -58.16
C ASN A 6 14.48 -4.48 -56.87
N ARG A 7 15.41 -5.11 -56.12
CA ARG A 7 15.05 -5.91 -54.92
C ARG A 7 16.10 -5.96 -53.78
N LEU A 8 16.76 -4.85 -53.41
CA LEU A 8 17.81 -4.95 -52.36
C LEU A 8 17.77 -3.94 -51.20
N TYR A 9 16.71 -3.16 -50.98
CA TYR A 9 16.69 -2.22 -49.83
C TYR A 9 15.45 -2.22 -48.94
N ASP A 10 14.49 -3.12 -49.17
CA ASP A 10 13.40 -3.39 -48.20
C ASP A 10 13.92 -4.24 -47.01
N LEU A 11 14.98 -3.78 -46.33
CA LEU A 11 15.51 -4.45 -45.14
C LEU A 11 15.09 -3.69 -43.88
N PRO A 12 14.03 -4.15 -43.17
CA PRO A 12 13.66 -3.64 -41.84
C PRO A 12 14.62 -4.14 -40.74
N ARG A 13 15.93 -4.17 -41.01
CA ARG A 13 16.96 -4.72 -40.08
C ARG A 13 17.56 -3.69 -39.13
N ILE A 14 17.32 -2.39 -39.35
CA ILE A 14 17.92 -1.31 -38.54
C ILE A 14 17.01 -0.86 -37.38
N ALA A 15 15.70 -1.14 -37.44
CA ALA A 15 14.75 -0.71 -36.42
C ALA A 15 14.90 -1.44 -35.07
N THR A 16 15.33 -2.71 -35.10
CA THR A 16 15.43 -3.56 -33.88
C THR A 16 16.64 -3.19 -33.02
N VAL A 17 17.77 -2.86 -33.63
CA VAL A 17 19.01 -2.47 -32.92
C VAL A 17 18.84 -1.10 -32.25
N GLY A 18 18.17 -0.15 -32.94
CA GLY A 18 17.84 1.15 -32.36
C GLY A 18 16.89 1.05 -31.16
N ARG A 19 15.95 0.10 -31.17
CA ARG A 19 15.04 -0.15 -30.04
C ARG A 19 15.75 -0.74 -28.82
N LEU A 20 16.64 -1.71 -28.99
CA LEU A 20 17.41 -2.30 -27.87
C LEU A 20 18.42 -1.30 -27.27
N ALA A 21 19.05 -0.47 -28.10
CA ALA A 21 19.92 0.61 -27.64
C ALA A 21 19.15 1.75 -26.95
N ALA A 22 17.95 2.09 -27.44
CA ALA A 22 17.05 3.04 -26.78
C ALA A 22 16.50 2.51 -25.44
N LEU A 23 16.29 1.19 -25.33
CA LEU A 23 15.96 0.52 -24.08
C LEU A 23 17.09 0.58 -23.06
N ALA A 24 18.36 0.58 -23.50
CA ALA A 24 19.55 0.76 -22.67
C ALA A 24 19.95 2.24 -22.49
N SER A 25 19.01 3.17 -22.60
CA SER A 25 19.26 4.57 -22.26
C SER A 25 19.55 4.72 -20.76
N LEU A 26 20.45 5.65 -20.39
CA LEU A 26 20.78 5.98 -19.00
C LEU A 26 19.54 6.10 -18.06
N PRO A 27 18.44 6.81 -18.44
CA PRO A 27 17.25 6.87 -17.60
C PRO A 27 16.58 5.50 -17.38
N ASN A 28 16.56 4.62 -18.38
CA ASN A 28 16.00 3.28 -18.22
C ASN A 28 16.85 2.40 -17.30
N LEU A 29 18.19 2.54 -17.37
CA LEU A 29 19.09 1.83 -16.46
C LEU A 29 18.91 2.29 -15.00
N MET A 30 18.74 3.59 -14.78
CA MET A 30 18.42 4.14 -13.45
C MET A 30 17.08 3.62 -12.93
N LEU A 31 16.05 3.60 -13.79
CA LEU A 31 14.73 3.09 -13.44
C LEU A 31 14.79 1.60 -13.08
N VAL A 32 15.49 0.78 -13.88
CA VAL A 32 15.72 -0.64 -13.58
C VAL A 32 16.45 -0.81 -12.26
N GLY A 33 17.49 -0.01 -11.99
CA GLY A 33 18.21 0.00 -10.72
C GLY A 33 17.29 0.31 -9.53
N CYS A 34 16.47 1.35 -9.63
CA CYS A 34 15.48 1.69 -8.60
C CYS A 34 14.49 0.55 -8.36
N VAL A 35 13.96 -0.05 -9.43
CA VAL A 35 13.03 -1.19 -9.32
C VAL A 35 13.71 -2.37 -8.64
N VAL A 36 14.96 -2.71 -9.00
CA VAL A 36 15.72 -3.79 -8.36
C VAL A 36 15.91 -3.53 -6.87
N VAL A 37 16.28 -2.30 -6.47
CA VAL A 37 16.43 -1.94 -5.06
C VAL A 37 15.11 -2.05 -4.31
N VAL A 38 14.01 -1.54 -4.87
CA VAL A 38 12.67 -1.65 -4.26
C VAL A 38 12.26 -3.11 -4.10
N VAL A 39 12.43 -3.92 -5.16
CA VAL A 39 12.13 -5.35 -5.12
C VAL A 39 12.96 -6.04 -4.05
N TRP A 40 14.27 -5.73 -3.95
CA TRP A 40 15.15 -6.29 -2.94
C TRP A 40 14.71 -5.92 -1.51
N LEU A 41 14.39 -4.65 -1.27
CA LEU A 41 13.90 -4.15 0.02
C LEU A 41 12.58 -4.80 0.46
N VAL A 42 11.74 -5.22 -0.49
CA VAL A 42 10.48 -5.94 -0.20
C VAL A 42 10.71 -7.43 -0.02
N PHE A 43 11.50 -8.06 -0.91
CA PHE A 43 11.69 -9.51 -0.90
C PHE A 43 12.49 -10.00 0.30
N VAL A 44 13.50 -9.26 0.76
CA VAL A 44 14.32 -9.65 1.91
C VAL A 44 13.45 -9.85 3.18
N PRO A 45 12.69 -8.86 3.67
CA PRO A 45 11.87 -9.04 4.87
C PRO A 45 10.75 -10.05 4.66
N LEU A 46 10.15 -10.14 3.46
CA LEU A 46 9.13 -11.16 3.18
C LEU A 46 9.70 -12.58 3.22
N SER A 47 10.90 -12.79 2.68
CA SER A 47 11.58 -14.08 2.74
C SER A 47 11.95 -14.46 4.17
N ALA A 48 12.41 -13.49 4.97
CA ALA A 48 12.69 -13.70 6.39
C ALA A 48 11.40 -14.03 7.17
N LEU A 49 10.30 -13.33 6.91
CA LEU A 49 9.00 -13.61 7.54
C LEU A 49 8.51 -15.01 7.17
N LEU A 50 8.60 -15.39 5.90
CA LEU A 50 8.22 -16.73 5.45
C LEU A 50 9.09 -17.82 6.08
N TYR A 51 10.40 -17.61 6.14
CA TYR A 51 11.33 -18.56 6.73
C TYR A 51 11.08 -18.74 8.23
N ASN A 52 10.87 -17.65 8.97
CA ASN A 52 10.55 -17.69 10.39
C ASN A 52 9.19 -18.33 10.66
N ALA A 53 8.21 -18.22 9.74
CA ALA A 53 6.92 -18.87 9.91
C ALA A 53 7.05 -20.40 10.06
N PHE A 54 8.01 -21.02 9.36
CA PHE A 54 8.27 -22.46 9.40
C PHE A 54 9.38 -22.87 10.35
N THR A 55 9.94 -21.96 11.14
CA THR A 55 11.10 -22.25 11.98
C THR A 55 10.80 -21.91 13.45
N GLU A 56 11.26 -22.73 14.38
CA GLU A 56 11.15 -22.41 15.81
C GLU A 56 11.98 -21.17 16.16
N ASP A 57 11.39 -20.26 16.92
CA ASP A 57 12.13 -19.11 17.46
C ASP A 57 12.84 -19.52 18.74
N THR A 58 14.16 -19.74 18.65
CA THR A 58 14.98 -20.12 19.81
C THR A 58 15.57 -18.91 20.54
N GLY A 59 15.23 -17.67 20.13
CA GLY A 59 15.77 -16.42 20.69
C GLY A 59 17.23 -16.12 20.31
N PHE A 60 18.01 -17.12 19.91
CA PHE A 60 19.37 -16.98 19.37
C PHE A 60 19.44 -17.14 17.84
N GLY A 61 18.32 -17.46 17.22
CA GLY A 61 18.18 -17.62 15.77
C GLY A 61 17.10 -18.64 15.40
N PRO A 62 16.91 -18.85 14.10
CA PRO A 62 15.97 -19.83 13.56
C PRO A 62 16.44 -21.25 13.94
N GLY A 63 15.61 -21.98 14.69
CA GLY A 63 15.82 -23.36 15.10
C GLY A 63 15.48 -24.40 14.01
N ALA A 64 14.91 -25.54 14.42
CA ALA A 64 14.47 -26.57 13.48
C ALA A 64 13.22 -26.11 12.70
N LEU A 65 13.01 -26.70 11.53
CA LEU A 65 11.76 -26.49 10.79
C LEU A 65 10.61 -27.14 11.57
N SER A 66 9.60 -26.35 11.94
CA SER A 66 8.44 -26.78 12.70
C SER A 66 7.15 -26.13 12.16
N LEU A 67 6.04 -26.85 12.35
CA LEU A 67 4.69 -26.36 12.06
C LEU A 67 3.97 -25.89 13.34
N ASP A 68 4.64 -25.95 14.50
CA ASP A 68 4.04 -25.63 15.79
C ASP A 68 3.57 -24.17 15.86
N ASN A 69 4.28 -23.24 15.21
CA ASN A 69 3.85 -21.84 15.06
C ASN A 69 2.45 -21.73 14.45
N PHE A 70 2.12 -22.55 13.45
CA PHE A 70 0.80 -22.54 12.81
C PHE A 70 -0.24 -23.19 13.73
N ILE A 71 0.10 -24.30 14.39
CA ILE A 71 -0.82 -24.98 15.30
C ILE A 71 -1.16 -24.07 16.48
N GLU A 72 -0.18 -23.42 17.08
CA GLU A 72 -0.37 -22.46 18.17
C GLU A 72 -1.18 -21.25 17.72
N ALA A 73 -0.83 -20.68 16.56
CA ALA A 73 -1.56 -19.55 16.00
C ALA A 73 -3.03 -19.88 15.72
N TYR A 74 -3.36 -21.04 15.16
CA TYR A 74 -4.75 -21.37 14.78
C TYR A 74 -5.54 -22.11 15.87
N SER A 75 -4.88 -22.67 16.89
CA SER A 75 -5.55 -23.31 18.04
C SER A 75 -5.94 -22.31 19.12
N SER A 76 -5.45 -21.07 19.05
CA SER A 76 -5.81 -20.03 20.00
C SER A 76 -7.27 -19.59 19.86
N TRP A 77 -8.02 -19.71 20.95
CA TRP A 77 -9.45 -19.33 21.04
C TRP A 77 -9.73 -17.85 20.70
N HIS A 78 -8.74 -16.97 20.85
CA HIS A 78 -8.92 -15.52 20.65
C HIS A 78 -8.89 -15.10 19.17
N ILE A 79 -8.27 -15.91 18.30
CA ILE A 79 -7.99 -15.52 16.92
C ILE A 79 -9.26 -15.30 16.09
N PRO A 80 -10.29 -16.16 16.16
CA PRO A 80 -11.55 -15.90 15.45
C PRO A 80 -12.22 -14.57 15.86
N GLY A 81 -12.20 -14.24 17.16
CA GLY A 81 -12.75 -12.99 17.67
C GLY A 81 -11.98 -11.76 17.20
N LEU A 82 -10.64 -11.82 17.20
CA LEU A 82 -9.78 -10.76 16.70
C LEU A 82 -9.96 -10.54 15.19
N LEU A 83 -10.06 -11.62 14.41
CA LEU A 83 -10.32 -11.56 12.98
C LEU A 83 -11.69 -10.92 12.70
N TRP A 84 -12.72 -11.35 13.42
CA TRP A 84 -14.06 -10.79 13.28
C TRP A 84 -14.09 -9.29 13.59
N ASN A 85 -13.49 -8.87 14.71
CA ASN A 85 -13.40 -7.46 15.07
C ASN A 85 -12.66 -6.64 13.99
N SER A 86 -11.58 -7.18 13.44
CA SER A 86 -10.80 -6.52 12.38
C SER A 86 -11.61 -6.37 11.08
N VAL A 87 -12.34 -7.41 10.69
CA VAL A 87 -13.20 -7.38 9.50
C VAL A 87 -14.34 -6.38 9.66
N VAL A 88 -15.05 -6.43 10.79
CA VAL A 88 -16.15 -5.51 11.10
C VAL A 88 -15.63 -4.07 11.16
N PHE A 89 -14.48 -3.84 11.80
CA PHE A 89 -13.86 -2.53 11.86
C PHE A 89 -13.46 -2.02 10.47
N ALA A 90 -12.76 -2.83 9.67
CA ALA A 90 -12.32 -2.44 8.33
C ALA A 90 -13.50 -2.13 7.39
N LEU A 91 -14.51 -3.01 7.36
CA LEU A 91 -15.70 -2.80 6.53
C LEU A 91 -16.54 -1.62 7.01
N GLY A 92 -16.76 -1.51 8.33
CA GLY A 92 -17.51 -0.42 8.93
C GLY A 92 -16.86 0.94 8.66
N THR A 93 -15.55 1.05 8.86
CA THR A 93 -14.79 2.28 8.58
C THR A 93 -14.77 2.61 7.09
N ALA A 94 -14.53 1.62 6.21
CA ALA A 94 -14.54 1.83 4.76
C ALA A 94 -15.91 2.32 4.27
N LEU A 95 -17.00 1.70 4.71
CA LEU A 95 -18.35 2.10 4.31
C LEU A 95 -18.70 3.50 4.85
N ALA A 96 -18.45 3.75 6.14
CA ALA A 96 -18.76 5.04 6.75
C ALA A 96 -17.97 6.19 6.11
N THR A 97 -16.67 6.00 5.88
CA THR A 97 -15.80 7.00 5.23
C THR A 97 -16.17 7.20 3.77
N PHE A 98 -16.50 6.13 3.04
CA PHE A 98 -16.95 6.22 1.65
C PHE A 98 -18.25 7.01 1.53
N VAL A 99 -19.26 6.68 2.35
CA VAL A 99 -20.55 7.39 2.31
C VAL A 99 -20.37 8.87 2.67
N MET A 100 -19.66 9.18 3.76
CA MET A 100 -19.41 10.57 4.14
C MET A 100 -18.61 11.34 3.09
N GLY A 101 -17.53 10.74 2.58
CA GLY A 101 -16.69 11.34 1.55
C GLY A 101 -17.45 11.57 0.24
N ALA A 102 -18.26 10.60 -0.19
CA ALA A 102 -19.08 10.69 -1.39
C ALA A 102 -20.16 11.78 -1.26
N LEU A 103 -20.80 11.90 -0.09
CA LEU A 103 -21.78 12.97 0.16
C LEU A 103 -21.13 14.35 0.10
N VAL A 104 -20.00 14.54 0.77
CA VAL A 104 -19.26 15.83 0.74
C VAL A 104 -18.81 16.15 -0.68
N ALA A 105 -18.24 15.18 -1.39
CA ALA A 105 -17.80 15.37 -2.78
C ALA A 105 -18.98 15.72 -3.70
N TRP A 106 -20.13 15.06 -3.54
CA TRP A 106 -21.32 15.36 -4.31
C TRP A 106 -21.83 16.78 -4.05
N VAL A 107 -21.90 17.20 -2.78
CA VAL A 107 -22.32 18.57 -2.41
C VAL A 107 -21.38 19.60 -3.03
N VAL A 108 -20.06 19.43 -2.87
CA VAL A 108 -19.07 20.41 -3.35
C VAL A 108 -19.06 20.53 -4.88
N GLU A 109 -19.23 19.41 -5.60
CA GLU A 109 -19.07 19.39 -7.06
C GLU A 109 -20.39 19.61 -7.82
N ARG A 110 -21.53 19.21 -7.24
CA ARG A 110 -22.85 19.27 -7.90
C ARG A 110 -23.76 20.37 -7.38
N THR A 111 -23.38 21.09 -6.33
CA THR A 111 -24.17 22.19 -5.79
C THR A 111 -23.35 23.46 -5.66
N ASP A 112 -23.99 24.63 -5.71
CA ASP A 112 -23.35 25.94 -5.46
C ASP A 112 -23.09 26.16 -3.96
N ALA A 113 -22.52 25.16 -3.29
CA ALA A 113 -22.30 25.17 -1.84
C ALA A 113 -21.30 26.28 -1.45
N PRO A 114 -21.69 27.23 -0.58
CA PRO A 114 -20.75 28.22 -0.06
C PRO A 114 -19.69 27.51 0.80
N GLY A 115 -18.41 27.75 0.52
CA GLY A 115 -17.30 27.16 1.29
C GLY A 115 -16.68 25.88 0.70
N ALA A 116 -16.94 25.56 -0.57
CA ALA A 116 -16.27 24.47 -1.30
C ALA A 116 -14.73 24.46 -1.13
N SER A 117 -14.10 25.65 -1.16
CA SER A 117 -12.65 25.79 -0.95
C SER A 117 -12.20 25.38 0.46
N LEU A 118 -13.04 25.54 1.49
CA LEU A 118 -12.69 25.15 2.85
C LEU A 118 -12.60 23.62 2.96
N PHE A 119 -13.56 22.90 2.38
CA PHE A 119 -13.52 21.43 2.36
C PHE A 119 -12.26 20.90 1.67
N HIS A 120 -11.83 21.53 0.58
CA HIS A 120 -10.58 21.17 -0.09
C HIS A 120 -9.36 21.33 0.84
N VAL A 121 -9.27 22.46 1.56
CA VAL A 121 -8.18 22.71 2.52
C VAL A 121 -8.24 21.74 3.71
N MET A 122 -9.42 21.44 4.23
CA MET A 122 -9.60 20.49 5.34
C MET A 122 -9.17 19.07 4.95
N SER A 123 -9.43 18.64 3.70
CA SER A 123 -8.93 17.37 3.19
C SER A 123 -7.41 17.31 3.18
N LEU A 124 -6.75 18.40 2.80
CA LEU A 124 -5.28 18.49 2.83
C LEU A 124 -4.74 18.51 4.26
N LEU A 125 -5.43 19.20 5.18
CA LEU A 125 -5.05 19.28 6.59
C LEU A 125 -5.00 17.89 7.26
N SER A 126 -5.85 16.97 6.85
CA SER A 126 -5.84 15.57 7.34
C SER A 126 -4.48 14.89 7.14
N PHE A 127 -3.77 15.19 6.06
CA PHE A 127 -2.43 14.65 5.80
C PHE A 127 -1.34 15.31 6.65
N ALA A 128 -1.59 16.50 7.19
CA ALA A 128 -0.61 17.21 8.02
C ALA A 128 -0.55 16.68 9.45
N VAL A 129 -1.65 16.09 9.95
CA VAL A 129 -1.72 15.58 11.33
C VAL A 129 -1.16 14.16 11.39
N PRO A 130 -0.09 13.90 12.18
CA PRO A 130 0.42 12.55 12.36
C PRO A 130 -0.62 11.64 13.01
N GLY A 131 -0.70 10.37 12.58
CA GLY A 131 -1.68 9.41 13.09
C GLY A 131 -1.63 9.22 14.61
N LEU A 132 -0.46 9.32 15.22
CA LEU A 132 -0.30 9.28 16.68
C LEU A 132 -1.05 10.42 17.38
N LEU A 133 -0.95 11.66 16.86
CA LEU A 133 -1.64 12.81 17.43
C LEU A 133 -3.16 12.64 17.32
N MET A 134 -3.64 12.08 16.20
CA MET A 134 -5.07 11.77 16.03
C MET A 134 -5.55 10.76 17.07
N ALA A 135 -4.80 9.69 17.32
CA ALA A 135 -5.15 8.69 18.34
C ALA A 135 -5.18 9.32 19.75
N MET A 136 -4.17 10.13 20.10
CA MET A 136 -4.14 10.82 21.38
C MET A 136 -5.30 11.81 21.55
N ALA A 137 -5.65 12.54 20.48
CA ALA A 137 -6.77 13.46 20.50
C ALA A 137 -8.09 12.73 20.84
N TRP A 138 -8.36 11.58 20.21
CA TRP A 138 -9.54 10.78 20.52
C TRP A 138 -9.53 10.23 21.94
N ILE A 139 -8.36 9.77 22.44
CA ILE A 139 -8.21 9.31 23.82
C ILE A 139 -8.53 10.44 24.81
N PHE A 140 -8.06 11.66 24.55
CA PHE A 140 -8.35 12.80 25.42
C PHE A 140 -9.80 13.24 25.34
N VAL A 141 -10.42 13.27 24.16
CA VAL A 141 -11.83 13.62 23.98
C VAL A 141 -12.75 12.67 24.75
N PHE A 142 -12.45 11.36 24.76
CA PHE A 142 -13.22 10.34 25.45
C PHE A 142 -12.64 9.92 26.81
N SER A 143 -11.69 10.70 27.35
CA SER A 143 -11.16 10.47 28.69
C SER A 143 -12.21 10.82 29.75
N PRO A 144 -12.47 9.98 30.75
CA PRO A 144 -13.44 10.29 31.81
C PRO A 144 -13.08 11.53 32.64
N ASN A 145 -11.77 11.83 32.77
CA ASN A 145 -11.27 12.86 33.70
C ASN A 145 -11.10 14.25 33.07
N ILE A 146 -10.81 14.30 31.76
CA ILE A 146 -10.48 15.54 31.04
C ILE A 146 -11.26 15.68 29.73
N GLY A 147 -11.92 14.61 29.29
CA GLY A 147 -12.62 14.52 28.03
C GLY A 147 -14.09 14.87 28.19
N TRP A 148 -14.65 15.45 27.14
CA TRP A 148 -16.03 15.93 27.11
C TRP A 148 -16.98 14.89 26.49
N GLY A 149 -16.47 13.87 25.80
CA GLY A 149 -17.27 12.83 25.15
C GLY A 149 -17.64 11.65 26.07
N ASN A 150 -17.02 11.53 27.24
CA ASN A 150 -17.25 10.45 28.21
C ASN A 150 -17.12 10.95 29.67
N ALA A 151 -17.28 12.27 29.88
CA ALA A 151 -17.42 12.81 31.22
C ALA A 151 -18.76 12.34 31.79
N ALA A 152 -18.71 11.54 32.85
CA ALA A 152 -19.86 11.24 33.69
C ALA A 152 -20.18 12.44 34.60
#